data_AF-A0A2A6HLI4-F1
#
_entry.id   AF-A0A2A6HLI4-F1
#
_cell.length_a   1.000
_cell.length_b   1.000
_cell.length_c   1.000
_cell.angle_alpha   90.00
_cell.angle_beta   90.00
_cell.angle_gamma   90.00
#
_symmetry.space_group_name_H-M   'P 1'
#
loop_
_entity.id
_entity.type
_entity.pdbx_description
1 polymer ?
#
loop_
_entity_poly.entity_id
_entity_poly.type
_entity_poly.pdbx_seq_one_letter_code
_entity_poly.pdbx_strand_id
1 'polypeptide(L)'
;MSQPVLAARLGITFQQIQKYEKGKNRVSASVLYAIMCALNVPAAYFFDGVGAGGTKPLEADPVAMEDMNAVQAMLASQENMKLLHNYLGAPPAVRKAVRSLPSSVAKDVT
;
A
#
# COMPACT_ATOMS: atom_id res chain seq x y z
N MET A 1 -29.43 6.52 5.63
CA MET A 1 -28.33 7.47 5.91
C MET A 1 -27.71 7.88 4.58
N SER A 2 -27.40 9.16 4.35
CA SER A 2 -26.76 9.60 3.10
C SER A 2 -25.23 9.48 3.18
N GLN A 3 -24.57 9.39 2.03
CA GLN A 3 -23.11 9.28 1.92
C GLN A 3 -22.34 10.43 2.60
N PRO A 4 -22.72 11.72 2.47
CA PRO A 4 -22.03 12.81 3.19
C PRO A 4 -22.15 12.67 4.72
N VAL A 5 -23.28 12.17 5.20
CA VAL A 5 -23.52 11.95 6.64
C VAL A 5 -22.66 10.78 7.15
N LEU A 6 -22.52 9.71 6.36
CA LEU A 6 -21.62 8.60 6.67
C LEU A 6 -20.16 9.06 6.67
N ALA A 7 -19.74 9.85 5.67
CA ALA A 7 -18.39 10.41 5.59
C ALA A 7 -18.04 11.26 6.82
N ALA A 8 -18.97 12.14 7.23
CA ALA A 8 -18.80 12.97 8.42
C ALA A 8 -18.66 12.14 9.70
N ARG A 9 -19.47 11.07 9.86
CA ARG A 9 -19.37 10.15 11.02
C ARG A 9 -18.05 9.39 11.07
N LEU A 10 -17.46 9.12 9.91
CA LEU A 10 -16.20 8.39 9.78
C LEU A 10 -14.96 9.30 9.78
N GLY A 11 -15.14 10.62 9.80
CA GLY A 11 -14.04 11.57 9.69
C GLY A 11 -13.29 11.52 8.36
N ILE A 12 -13.96 11.09 7.28
CA ILE A 12 -13.38 11.01 5.93
C ILE A 12 -14.15 11.90 4.96
N THR A 13 -13.55 12.16 3.79
CA THR A 13 -14.21 12.99 2.77
C THR A 13 -15.34 12.23 2.06
N PHE A 14 -16.36 12.95 1.60
CA PHE A 14 -17.42 12.39 0.77
C PHE A 14 -16.88 11.68 -0.49
N GLN A 15 -15.86 12.27 -1.11
CA GLN A 15 -15.17 11.66 -2.26
C GLN A 15 -14.52 10.32 -1.89
N GLN A 16 -14.01 10.16 -0.66
CA GLN A 16 -13.42 8.90 -0.20
C GLN A 16 -14.48 7.80 -0.08
N ILE A 17 -15.67 8.11 0.43
CA ILE A 17 -16.81 7.17 0.43
C ILE A 17 -17.15 6.73 -1.00
N GLN A 18 -17.21 7.67 -1.95
CA GLN A 18 -17.46 7.34 -3.35
C GLN A 18 -16.36 6.44 -3.96
N LYS A 19 -15.10 6.60 -3.54
CA LYS A 19 -14.00 5.72 -3.99
C LYS A 19 -14.12 4.32 -3.41
N TYR A 20 -14.60 4.17 -2.18
CA TYR A 20 -14.87 2.86 -1.56
C TYR A 20 -16.03 2.15 -2.23
N GLU A 21 -17.14 2.83 -2.45
CA GLU A 21 -18.31 2.25 -3.13
C GLU A 21 -18.01 1.79 -4.56
N LYS A 22 -17.17 2.54 -5.28
CA LYS A 22 -16.75 2.20 -6.65
C LYS A 22 -15.61 1.17 -6.69
N GLY A 23 -15.12 0.69 -5.54
CA GLY A 23 -14.00 -0.25 -5.46
C GLY A 23 -12.66 0.31 -5.97
N LYS A 24 -12.55 1.61 -6.22
CA LYS A 24 -11.29 2.25 -6.66
C LYS A 24 -10.25 2.26 -5.55
N ASN A 25 -10.71 2.35 -4.30
CA ASN A 25 -9.86 2.26 -3.12
C ASN A 25 -10.25 1.05 -2.28
N ARG A 26 -9.26 0.32 -1.78
CA ARG A 26 -9.46 -0.72 -0.77
C ARG A 26 -9.86 -0.08 0.56
N VAL A 27 -10.76 -0.74 1.29
CA VAL A 27 -11.17 -0.34 2.63
C VAL A 27 -10.32 -1.13 3.64
N SER A 28 -9.66 -0.45 4.59
CA SER A 28 -8.98 -1.15 5.67
C SER A 28 -10.00 -1.82 6.61
N ALA A 29 -9.60 -2.88 7.30
CA ALA A 29 -10.46 -3.54 8.27
C ALA A 29 -11.00 -2.58 9.35
N SER A 30 -10.19 -1.61 9.79
CA SER A 30 -10.61 -0.59 10.75
C SER A 30 -11.72 0.32 10.22
N VAL A 31 -11.62 0.76 8.96
CA VAL A 31 -12.64 1.61 8.33
C VAL A 31 -13.89 0.79 8.02
N LEU A 32 -13.74 -0.46 7.57
CA LEU A 32 -14.88 -1.37 7.36
C LEU A 32 -15.65 -1.59 8.66
N TYR A 33 -14.95 -1.81 9.77
CA TYR A 33 -15.57 -1.92 11.09
C TYR A 33 -16.33 -0.64 11.49
N ALA A 34 -15.73 0.53 11.28
CA ALA A 34 -16.41 1.79 11.57
C ALA A 34 -17.67 1.99 10.70
N ILE A 35 -17.63 1.57 9.42
CA ILE A 35 -18.78 1.58 8.51
C ILE A 35 -19.87 0.61 9.01
N MET A 36 -19.51 -0.59 9.43
CA MET A 36 -20.43 -1.57 10.03
C MET A 36 -21.15 -0.99 11.25
N CYS A 37 -20.42 -0.36 12.16
CA CYS A 37 -21.00 0.30 13.34
C CYS A 37 -21.91 1.47 12.94
N ALA A 38 -21.50 2.29 11.97
CA ALA A 38 -22.28 3.44 11.52
C ALA A 38 -23.59 3.04 10.83
N LEU A 39 -23.61 1.91 10.12
CA LEU A 39 -24.76 1.36 9.41
C LEU A 39 -25.56 0.35 10.25
N ASN A 40 -25.05 -0.05 11.41
CA ASN A 40 -25.63 -1.06 12.30
C ASN A 40 -25.90 -2.40 11.59
N VAL A 41 -24.91 -2.90 10.84
CA VAL A 41 -24.98 -4.17 10.10
C VAL A 41 -23.84 -5.10 10.50
N PRO A 42 -24.06 -6.44 10.49
CA PRO A 42 -22.98 -7.40 10.73
C PRO A 42 -21.98 -7.40 9.59
N ALA A 43 -20.75 -7.88 9.83
CA ALA A 43 -19.69 -7.95 8.82
C ALA A 43 -20.14 -8.70 7.57
N ALA A 44 -20.90 -9.79 7.77
CA ALA A 44 -21.42 -10.64 6.71
C ALA A 44 -22.23 -9.87 5.65
N TYR A 45 -22.87 -8.75 6.01
CA TYR A 45 -23.63 -7.93 5.07
C TYR A 45 -22.78 -7.44 3.89
N PHE A 46 -21.50 -7.11 4.12
CA PHE A 46 -20.59 -6.63 3.07
C PHE A 46 -20.03 -7.73 2.17
N PHE A 47 -20.21 -8.99 2.56
CA PHE A 47 -19.71 -10.17 1.84
C PHE A 47 -20.84 -11.02 1.27
N ASP A 48 -22.10 -10.58 1.42
CA ASP A 48 -23.24 -11.26 0.84
C ASP A 48 -23.14 -11.21 -0.70
N GLY A 49 -23.31 -12.36 -1.35
CA GLY A 49 -23.07 -12.53 -2.79
C GLY A 49 -21.60 -12.69 -3.21
N VAL A 50 -20.63 -12.56 -2.29
CA VAL A 50 -19.25 -13.01 -2.51
C VAL A 50 -19.24 -14.52 -2.31
N GLY A 51 -19.57 -15.28 -3.35
CA GLY A 51 -19.77 -16.73 -3.27
C GLY A 51 -18.62 -17.48 -2.57
N ALA A 52 -18.95 -18.57 -1.88
CA ALA A 52 -18.02 -19.41 -1.11
C ALA A 52 -16.90 -20.10 -1.95
N GLY A 53 -16.79 -19.80 -3.24
CA GLY A 53 -15.80 -20.33 -4.18
C GLY A 53 -14.90 -19.26 -4.81
N GLY A 54 -14.65 -18.15 -4.09
CA GLY A 54 -14.09 -16.94 -4.67
C GLY A 54 -12.85 -16.39 -4.00
N THR A 55 -11.99 -17.20 -3.38
CA THR A 55 -10.57 -16.82 -3.34
C THR A 55 -10.02 -16.96 -4.76
N LYS A 56 -10.42 -16.07 -5.68
CA LYS A 56 -9.40 -15.61 -6.61
C LYS A 56 -8.32 -15.04 -5.69
N PRO A 57 -7.08 -15.57 -5.73
CA PRO A 57 -5.98 -14.94 -5.04
C PRO A 57 -6.08 -13.46 -5.37
N LEU A 58 -6.01 -12.61 -4.34
CA LEU A 58 -5.96 -11.17 -4.48
C LEU A 58 -5.11 -10.90 -5.73
N GLU A 59 -5.70 -10.44 -6.84
CA GLU A 59 -4.91 -10.10 -8.02
C GLU A 59 -4.07 -8.93 -7.54
N ALA A 60 -2.87 -9.28 -7.07
CA ALA A 60 -1.90 -8.33 -6.62
C ALA A 60 -1.63 -7.47 -7.82
N ASP A 61 -1.62 -6.16 -7.60
CA ASP A 61 -1.21 -5.22 -8.62
C ASP A 61 0.16 -5.71 -9.13
N PRO A 62 0.27 -6.13 -10.41
CA PRO A 62 1.45 -6.82 -10.89
C PRO A 62 2.71 -5.96 -10.70
N VAL A 63 2.54 -4.63 -10.76
CA VAL A 63 3.60 -3.65 -10.47
C VAL A 63 4.01 -3.70 -8.99
N ALA A 64 3.05 -3.73 -8.06
CA ALA A 64 3.37 -3.82 -6.63
C ALA A 64 3.97 -5.19 -6.24
N MET A 65 3.62 -6.26 -6.96
CA MET A 65 4.18 -7.59 -6.75
C MET A 65 5.61 -7.68 -7.31
N GLU A 66 5.87 -7.08 -8.48
CA GLU A 66 7.22 -6.93 -9.03
C GLU A 66 8.12 -6.11 -8.10
N ASP A 67 7.63 -4.98 -7.58
CA ASP A 67 8.35 -4.17 -6.60
C ASP A 67 8.66 -4.96 -5.31
N MET A 68 7.69 -5.72 -4.78
CA MET A 68 7.91 -6.53 -3.58
C MET A 68 8.87 -7.70 -3.82
N ASN A 69 8.79 -8.37 -4.98
CA ASN A 69 9.74 -9.41 -5.36
C ASN A 69 11.15 -8.84 -5.56
N ALA A 70 11.27 -7.65 -6.16
CA ALA A 70 12.55 -6.96 -6.33
C ALA A 70 13.15 -6.55 -4.97
N VAL A 71 12.34 -6.01 -4.06
CA VAL A 71 12.76 -5.71 -2.68
C VAL A 71 13.17 -6.99 -1.95
N GLN A 72 12.42 -8.09 -2.12
CA GLN A 72 12.74 -9.36 -1.48
C GLN A 72 14.04 -9.98 -2.01
N ALA A 73 14.25 -9.96 -3.33
CA ALA A 73 15.50 -10.38 -3.96
C ALA A 73 16.67 -9.48 -3.54
N MET A 74 16.44 -8.17 -3.41
CA MET A 74 17.42 -7.21 -2.92
C MET A 74 17.83 -7.55 -1.48
N LEU A 75 16.88 -7.80 -0.57
CA LEU A 75 17.14 -8.13 0.83
C LEU A 75 17.75 -9.54 1.01
N ALA A 76 17.50 -10.47 0.08
CA ALA A 76 18.10 -11.80 0.10
C ALA A 76 19.61 -11.78 -0.21
N SER A 77 20.11 -10.74 -0.89
CA SER A 77 21.53 -10.59 -1.17
C SER A 77 22.29 -10.12 0.08
N GLN A 78 23.26 -10.93 0.53
CA GLN A 78 24.14 -10.56 1.63
C GLN A 78 24.94 -9.29 1.33
N GLU A 79 25.33 -9.09 0.07
CA GLU A 79 26.05 -7.91 -0.37
C GLU A 79 25.17 -6.66 -0.24
N ASN A 80 23.93 -6.73 -0.72
CA ASN A 80 22.98 -5.63 -0.62
C ASN A 80 22.64 -5.31 0.84
N MET A 81 22.49 -6.32 1.68
CA MET A 81 22.24 -6.12 3.11
C MET A 81 23.42 -5.47 3.83
N LYS A 82 24.66 -5.86 3.51
CA LYS A 82 25.86 -5.20 4.03
C LYS A 82 25.95 -3.75 3.56
N LEU A 83 25.66 -3.49 2.29
CA LEU A 83 25.61 -2.13 1.75
C LEU A 83 24.56 -1.28 2.48
N LEU A 84 23.36 -1.81 2.68
CA LEU A 84 22.27 -1.11 3.36
C LEU A 84 22.59 -0.82 4.83
N HIS A 85 23.18 -1.79 5.54
CA HIS A 85 23.66 -1.63 6.91
C HIS A 85 24.70 -0.50 7.01
N ASN A 86 25.73 -0.53 6.15
CA ASN A 86 26.78 0.48 6.13
C ASN A 86 26.23 1.87 5.74
N TYR A 87 25.31 1.92 4.79
CA TYR A 87 24.67 3.17 4.36
C TYR A 87 23.87 3.82 5.49
N LEU A 88 23.07 3.06 6.25
CA LEU A 88 22.28 3.58 7.36
C LEU A 88 23.15 4.11 8.50
N GLY A 89 24.28 3.44 8.78
CA GLY A 89 25.27 3.88 9.78
C GLY A 89 26.13 5.06 9.34
N ALA A 90 26.16 5.41 8.05
CA ALA A 90 27.01 6.46 7.53
C ALA A 90 26.49 7.88 7.87
N PRO A 91 27.38 8.89 8.01
CA PRO A 91 26.99 10.28 8.21
C PRO A 91 26.12 10.83 7.06
N PRO A 92 25.25 11.84 7.31
CA PRO A 92 24.35 12.39 6.29
C PRO A 92 25.05 12.86 5.00
N ALA A 93 26.25 13.42 5.12
CA ALA A 93 27.06 13.84 3.98
C ALA A 93 27.45 12.67 3.06
N VAL A 94 27.86 11.54 3.65
CA VAL A 94 28.22 10.31 2.93
C VAL A 94 26.99 9.71 2.26
N ARG A 95 25.85 9.64 2.98
CA ARG A 95 24.59 9.16 2.39
C ARG A 95 24.12 10.01 1.20
N LYS A 96 24.34 11.32 1.25
CA LYS A 96 24.03 12.24 0.14
C LYS A 96 24.93 11.96 -1.06
N ALA A 97 26.23 11.80 -0.84
CA ALA A 97 27.19 11.47 -1.90
C ALA A 97 26.89 10.11 -2.56
N VAL A 98 26.60 9.07 -1.77
CA VAL A 98 26.22 7.75 -2.28
C VAL A 98 24.96 7.81 -3.14
N ARG A 99 23.94 8.58 -2.73
CA ARG A 99 22.71 8.76 -3.54
C ARG A 99 22.94 9.51 -4.85
N SER A 100 23.96 10.36 -4.96
CA SER A 100 24.28 11.04 -6.22
C SER A 100 25.06 10.16 -7.21
N LEU A 101 25.68 9.07 -6.76
CA LEU A 101 26.51 8.21 -7.62
C LEU A 101 25.73 7.55 -8.76
N PRO A 102 24.56 6.91 -8.55
CA PRO A 102 23.82 6.27 -9.65
C PRO A 102 23.45 7.25 -10.75
N SER A 103 23.06 8.47 -10.37
CA SER A 103 22.70 9.54 -11.32
C SER A 103 23.91 10.15 -12.03
N SER A 104 25.11 10.03 -11.46
CA SER A 104 26.36 10.48 -12.09
C SER A 104 26.89 9.43 -13.06
N VAL A 105 26.90 8.15 -12.66
CA VAL A 105 27.39 7.04 -13.48
C VAL A 105 26.51 6.83 -14.71
N ALA A 106 25.20 7.07 -14.62
CA ALA A 106 24.30 7.00 -15.78
C ALA A 106 24.57 8.08 -16.84
N LYS A 107 25.29 9.17 -16.51
CA LYS A 107 25.62 10.26 -17.44
C LYS A 107 26.94 10.05 -18.18
N ASP A 108 27.83 9.19 -17.67
CA ASP A 108 29.14 8.91 -18.27
C ASP A 108 29.11 7.76 -19.30
N VAL A 109 27.95 7.10 -19.49
CA VAL A 109 27.76 5.99 -20.45
C VAL A 109 27.12 6.47 -21.76
N THR A 110 27.15 7.78 -22.06
CA THR A 110 26.68 8.36 -23.33
C THR A 110 27.80 9.15 -23.99
#